data_AF-I9KJN7-F1
#
_entry.id   AF-I9KJN7-F1
#
_cell.length_a   1.000
_cell.length_b   1.000
_cell.length_c   1.000
_cell.angle_alpha   90.00
_cell.angle_beta   90.00
_cell.angle_gamma   90.00
#
_symmetry.space_group_name_H-M   'P 1'
#
loop_
_entity.id
_entity.type
_entity.pdbx_description
1 polymer ?
#
loop_
_entity_poly.entity_id
_entity_poly.type
_entity_poly.pdbx_seq_one_letter_code
_entity_poly.pdbx_strand_id
1 'polypeptide(L)'
;MEELTTSGRFGEGPAAGAWYAGGSGLRGGAGDPARRETQSSPVASGARFAGRERFANGGGDPVGERLAVRGDLDAAGPQRDRPDGRDGPDGRDGWDRPDGWDGRDGWDGPDGRDRRGRRAHGSHRARWPLAGVAAAVLGALGSVVLGWDPSEEATRAGSAVLVAEAGEHRRTIMIGASVGFVSVLALLVFAAGFTRLAARRAPDSLAVPAMRLSFAGAVGCLLFGFGLKHALAGGAPGGIDAGFYTNTDVEVLGLIVSQMQYAAWWGVIAAAACAAVLVFAHRVLPTWFGVVSVVLATVSIGATLGVGLPYSAGLLAPVWLLAASVAVLRARDSQ
;
A
#
# COMPACT_ATOMS: atom_id res chain seq x y z
N MET A 1 -58.08 12.97 34.22
CA MET A 1 -57.71 14.39 34.12
C MET A 1 -56.35 14.51 34.77
N GLU A 2 -55.31 14.11 34.02
CA GLU A 2 -53.90 14.36 34.34
C GLU A 2 -53.12 14.08 33.05
N GLU A 3 -52.49 15.12 32.55
CA GLU A 3 -51.88 15.23 31.23
C GLU A 3 -50.36 15.06 31.42
N LEU A 4 -49.80 13.95 30.93
CA LEU A 4 -48.35 13.71 30.91
C LEU A 4 -47.85 13.90 29.48
N THR A 5 -47.51 15.14 29.15
CA THR A 5 -46.77 15.51 27.94
C THR A 5 -45.27 15.37 28.18
N THR A 6 -44.69 14.27 27.72
CA THR A 6 -43.24 14.07 27.71
C THR A 6 -42.66 14.66 26.42
N SER A 7 -42.11 15.86 26.53
CA SER A 7 -41.32 16.54 25.51
C SER A 7 -39.95 15.88 25.36
N GLY A 8 -39.76 15.11 24.28
CA GLY A 8 -38.47 14.57 23.88
C GLY A 8 -37.67 15.59 23.08
N ARG A 9 -36.72 16.28 23.74
CA ARG A 9 -35.65 17.01 23.06
C ARG A 9 -34.70 16.01 22.39
N PHE A 10 -34.73 15.95 21.07
CA PHE A 10 -33.64 15.38 20.28
C PHE A 10 -32.41 16.27 20.43
N GLY A 11 -31.37 15.73 21.05
CA GLY A 11 -30.05 16.35 21.12
C GLY A 11 -29.40 16.35 19.74
N GLU A 12 -29.02 17.53 19.28
CA GLU A 12 -28.14 17.72 18.14
C GLU A 12 -26.78 17.06 18.47
N GLY A 13 -26.43 16.02 17.71
CA GLY A 13 -25.09 15.42 17.77
C GLY A 13 -24.05 16.35 17.15
N PRO A 14 -22.81 16.38 17.66
CA PRO A 14 -21.78 17.25 17.12
C PRO A 14 -21.38 16.82 15.70
N ALA A 15 -21.36 17.80 14.81
CA ALA A 15 -20.95 17.68 13.43
C ALA A 15 -19.52 17.13 13.31
N ALA A 16 -19.37 16.04 12.56
CA ALA A 16 -18.10 15.61 12.01
C ALA A 16 -17.61 16.66 10.99
N GLY A 17 -16.71 17.54 11.41
CA GLY A 17 -16.24 18.61 10.54
C GLY A 17 -15.21 19.54 11.18
N ALA A 18 -14.05 19.00 11.57
CA ALA A 18 -12.85 19.81 11.84
C ALA A 18 -11.59 18.94 11.78
N TRP A 19 -11.21 18.49 10.58
CA TRP A 19 -9.88 17.92 10.37
C TRP A 19 -8.91 19.03 9.97
N TYR A 20 -7.96 19.32 10.88
CA TYR A 20 -6.69 20.04 10.70
C TYR A 20 -6.70 21.40 9.97
N ALA A 21 -6.78 22.47 10.77
CA ALA A 21 -6.19 23.77 10.45
C ALA A 21 -5.44 24.31 11.68
N GLY A 22 -4.30 23.70 12.00
CA GLY A 22 -3.38 24.17 13.05
C GLY A 22 -2.54 25.34 12.53
N GLY A 23 -3.09 26.55 12.60
CA GLY A 23 -2.38 27.79 12.33
C GLY A 23 -1.45 28.18 13.49
N SER A 24 -0.18 28.43 13.16
CA SER A 24 0.86 28.96 14.03
C SER A 24 0.51 30.38 14.51
N GLY A 25 -0.05 30.47 15.72
CA GLY A 25 -0.28 31.72 16.44
C GLY A 25 0.76 31.94 17.51
N LEU A 26 1.95 32.44 17.14
CA LEU A 26 2.87 33.09 18.08
C LEU A 26 2.21 34.39 18.57
N ARG A 27 1.76 34.41 19.82
CA ARG A 27 1.46 35.66 20.54
C ARG A 27 2.14 35.62 21.90
N GLY A 28 3.11 36.52 22.05
CA GLY A 28 3.83 36.74 23.28
C GLY A 28 2.92 37.25 24.40
N GLY A 29 3.15 36.72 25.59
CA GLY A 29 2.68 37.27 26.86
C GLY A 29 3.91 37.58 27.71
N ALA A 30 4.12 38.86 27.96
CA ALA A 30 5.18 39.38 28.80
C ALA A 30 4.82 39.22 30.29
N GLY A 31 5.83 38.82 31.09
CA GLY A 31 6.12 39.35 32.42
C GLY A 31 5.22 38.94 33.60
N ASP A 32 5.79 38.17 34.54
CA ASP A 32 5.70 38.51 35.96
C ASP A 32 6.93 37.95 36.74
N PRO A 33 7.77 38.78 37.37
CA PRO A 33 8.94 38.35 38.12
C PRO A 33 8.75 38.56 39.63
N ALA A 34 8.14 37.61 40.35
CA ALA A 34 8.20 37.62 41.81
C ALA A 34 7.79 36.29 42.45
N ARG A 35 8.76 35.39 42.71
CA ARG A 35 8.83 34.71 44.00
C ARG A 35 10.18 34.01 44.21
N ARG A 36 10.99 34.66 45.04
CA ARG A 36 12.09 34.06 45.80
C ARG A 36 11.51 33.23 46.94
N GLU A 37 11.93 31.98 47.05
CA GLU A 37 12.08 31.22 48.30
C GLU A 37 13.24 30.23 48.04
N THR A 38 14.50 30.64 48.22
CA THR A 38 15.33 30.31 49.41
C THR A 38 14.92 29.03 50.14
N GLN A 39 15.49 27.91 49.71
CA GLN A 39 15.85 26.82 50.61
C GLN A 39 17.27 26.34 50.31
N SER A 40 18.19 26.92 51.07
CA SER A 40 19.56 26.45 51.30
C SER A 40 19.59 25.53 52.51
N SER A 41 20.39 24.46 52.41
CA SER A 41 21.28 23.88 53.46
C SER A 41 21.31 22.33 53.41
N PRO A 42 22.36 21.66 53.95
CA PRO A 42 23.51 21.27 53.14
C PRO A 42 23.99 19.81 53.46
N VAL A 43 25.19 19.48 52.97
CA VAL A 43 26.15 18.49 53.52
C VAL A 43 26.11 17.04 53.00
N ALA A 44 27.06 16.81 52.08
CA ALA A 44 28.11 15.79 52.07
C ALA A 44 27.79 14.30 52.26
N SER A 45 28.16 13.51 51.24
CA SER A 45 29.17 12.42 51.28
C SER A 45 29.07 11.69 49.94
N GLY A 46 30.10 11.59 49.12
CA GLY A 46 31.26 10.77 49.43
C GLY A 46 31.05 9.36 48.88
N ALA A 47 31.14 9.18 47.55
CA ALA A 47 31.29 7.86 46.94
C ALA A 47 32.19 7.97 45.71
N ARG A 48 33.48 7.70 45.92
CA ARG A 48 34.47 7.43 44.87
C ARG A 48 34.11 6.09 44.22
N PHE A 49 33.65 6.10 42.97
CA PHE A 49 33.64 4.91 42.14
C PHE A 49 34.97 4.82 41.39
N ALA A 50 35.92 4.10 41.98
CA ALA A 50 37.10 3.61 41.29
C ALA A 50 36.75 2.26 40.65
N GLY A 51 36.18 2.30 39.45
CA GLY A 51 35.95 1.13 38.59
C GLY A 51 36.87 1.22 37.37
N ARG A 52 38.07 0.67 37.50
CA ARG A 52 39.09 0.60 36.44
C ARG A 52 38.82 -0.66 35.61
N GLU A 53 37.93 -0.59 34.65
CA GLU A 53 37.80 -1.66 33.65
C GLU A 53 38.90 -1.52 32.59
N ARG A 54 39.91 -2.37 32.73
CA ARG A 54 40.87 -2.67 31.67
C ARG A 54 40.15 -3.55 30.65
N PHE A 55 39.70 -2.96 29.54
CA PHE A 55 39.49 -3.75 28.34
C PHE A 55 40.84 -4.00 27.68
N ALA A 56 41.27 -5.25 27.75
CA ALA A 56 42.41 -5.75 27.04
C ALA A 56 42.13 -5.66 25.53
N ASN A 57 42.93 -4.86 24.83
CA ASN A 57 43.21 -5.03 23.41
C ASN A 57 43.88 -6.40 23.23
N GLY A 58 43.12 -7.40 22.80
CA GLY A 58 43.61 -8.69 22.30
C GLY A 58 43.15 -8.84 20.85
N GLY A 59 44.12 -8.95 19.94
CA GLY A 59 43.92 -8.86 18.49
C GLY A 59 43.01 -9.94 17.90
N GLY A 60 42.13 -9.49 17.01
CA GLY A 60 41.49 -10.32 15.99
C GLY A 60 41.93 -9.80 14.63
N ASP A 61 42.47 -10.70 13.81
CA ASP A 61 42.99 -10.45 12.47
C ASP A 61 41.97 -9.76 11.55
N PRO A 62 42.41 -8.82 10.68
CA PRO A 62 41.55 -8.25 9.66
C PRO A 62 41.37 -9.25 8.51
N VAL A 63 40.23 -9.94 8.48
CA VAL A 63 39.75 -10.59 7.25
C VAL A 63 39.28 -9.48 6.30
N GLY A 64 40.22 -8.99 5.50
CA GLY A 64 39.96 -8.14 4.35
C GLY A 64 39.32 -8.95 3.23
N GLU A 65 38.00 -8.93 3.14
CA GLU A 65 37.30 -9.41 1.96
C GLU A 65 37.16 -8.25 0.96
N ARG A 66 38.02 -8.31 -0.05
CA ARG A 66 38.07 -7.40 -1.20
C ARG A 66 36.84 -7.62 -2.07
N LEU A 67 35.83 -6.77 -1.96
CA LEU A 67 34.88 -6.55 -3.05
C LEU A 67 35.46 -5.46 -3.97
N ALA A 68 36.33 -5.89 -4.90
CA ALA A 68 36.81 -5.04 -5.98
C ALA A 68 35.68 -4.82 -7.00
N VAL A 69 34.92 -3.73 -6.81
CA VAL A 69 34.11 -3.15 -7.89
C VAL A 69 35.08 -2.53 -8.88
N ARG A 70 35.40 -3.29 -9.93
CA ARG A 70 36.22 -2.86 -11.05
C ARG A 70 35.35 -2.09 -12.04
N GLY A 71 35.30 -0.78 -11.85
CA GLY A 71 34.91 0.16 -12.90
C GLY A 71 36.14 0.52 -13.71
N ASP A 72 36.27 -0.05 -14.90
CA ASP A 72 37.23 0.40 -15.91
C ASP A 72 36.42 1.12 -17.00
N LEU A 73 36.37 2.45 -16.92
CA LEU A 73 36.04 3.36 -18.01
C LEU A 73 37.35 3.97 -18.53
N ASP A 74 37.41 4.05 -19.86
CA ASP A 74 38.35 4.79 -20.71
C ASP A 74 39.74 4.19 -20.98
N ALA A 75 39.94 3.70 -22.21
CA ALA A 75 41.06 4.12 -23.07
C ALA A 75 40.91 3.58 -24.51
N ALA A 76 41.21 4.45 -25.47
CA ALA A 76 41.08 4.26 -26.90
C ALA A 76 42.18 3.40 -27.55
N GLY A 77 41.81 2.74 -28.66
CA GLY A 77 42.69 2.34 -29.78
C GLY A 77 42.92 0.83 -29.99
N PRO A 78 43.44 0.38 -31.14
CA PRO A 78 43.21 0.82 -32.52
C PRO A 78 42.43 -0.23 -33.35
N GLN A 79 41.79 0.25 -34.40
CA GLN A 79 41.14 -0.50 -35.46
C GLN A 79 42.14 -1.49 -36.10
N ARG A 80 41.86 -2.80 -35.97
CA ARG A 80 42.58 -3.85 -36.69
C ARG A 80 41.62 -4.58 -37.61
N ASP A 81 42.07 -4.67 -38.86
CA ASP A 81 41.43 -5.26 -40.01
C ASP A 81 40.95 -6.69 -39.71
N ARG A 82 39.67 -6.96 -40.02
CA ARG A 82 39.18 -8.33 -40.11
C ARG A 82 39.29 -8.79 -41.56
N PRO A 83 40.01 -9.90 -41.83
CA PRO A 83 40.11 -10.48 -43.15
C PRO A 83 38.84 -11.25 -43.51
N ASP A 84 38.54 -11.22 -44.80
CA ASP A 84 37.54 -12.04 -45.46
C ASP A 84 37.84 -13.54 -45.32
N GLY A 85 36.78 -14.34 -45.23
CA GLY A 85 36.81 -15.75 -45.61
C GLY A 85 36.61 -16.75 -44.48
N ARG A 86 35.47 -17.45 -44.50
CA ARG A 86 35.37 -18.80 -45.10
C ARG A 86 33.99 -19.39 -44.84
N ASP A 87 33.35 -19.82 -45.92
CA ASP A 87 32.26 -20.78 -45.90
C ASP A 87 32.75 -22.15 -45.40
N GLY A 88 31.87 -22.85 -44.68
CA GLY A 88 31.96 -24.29 -44.44
C GLY A 88 31.12 -24.73 -43.23
N PRO A 89 30.76 -26.02 -43.14
CA PRO A 89 30.07 -26.83 -44.14
C PRO A 89 28.72 -27.34 -43.59
N ASP A 90 27.88 -27.83 -44.49
CA ASP A 90 26.67 -28.58 -44.19
C ASP A 90 26.96 -29.87 -43.39
N GLY A 91 26.08 -30.20 -42.45
CA GLY A 91 25.84 -31.57 -41.98
C GLY A 91 26.32 -31.91 -40.56
N ARG A 92 25.36 -32.14 -39.65
CA ARG A 92 25.23 -33.32 -38.77
C ARG A 92 24.00 -33.21 -37.86
N ASP A 93 22.95 -33.89 -38.27
CA ASP A 93 22.27 -35.00 -37.58
C ASP A 93 22.36 -35.07 -36.04
N GLY A 94 21.18 -35.17 -35.42
CA GLY A 94 20.91 -36.19 -34.40
C GLY A 94 21.36 -35.90 -32.97
N TRP A 95 20.53 -35.16 -32.23
CA TRP A 95 20.29 -35.47 -30.81
C TRP A 95 18.80 -35.58 -30.59
N ASP A 96 18.31 -36.82 -30.70
CA ASP A 96 17.02 -37.25 -30.19
C ASP A 96 16.95 -36.91 -28.70
N ARG A 97 15.96 -36.09 -28.32
CA ARG A 97 15.60 -35.94 -26.92
C ARG A 97 14.72 -37.12 -26.50
N PRO A 98 15.12 -37.86 -25.45
CA PRO A 98 14.31 -38.93 -24.89
C PRO A 98 13.01 -38.39 -24.26
N ASP A 99 11.91 -39.04 -24.65
CA ASP A 99 10.74 -39.40 -23.84
C ASP A 99 9.87 -38.29 -23.22
N GLY A 100 8.78 -37.97 -23.92
CA GLY A 100 7.45 -38.33 -23.41
C GLY A 100 6.80 -37.42 -22.36
N TRP A 101 6.38 -36.22 -22.76
CA TRP A 101 5.22 -35.52 -22.19
C TRP A 101 4.35 -34.90 -23.30
N ASP A 102 4.04 -35.71 -24.31
CA ASP A 102 2.85 -35.64 -25.14
C ASP A 102 1.63 -36.11 -24.33
N GLY A 103 1.10 -35.18 -23.53
CA GLY A 103 0.02 -35.41 -22.58
C GLY A 103 -1.22 -34.55 -22.84
N ARG A 104 -2.00 -34.96 -23.86
CA ARG A 104 -3.39 -34.56 -24.18
C ARG A 104 -3.62 -33.32 -25.05
N ASP A 105 -3.19 -33.46 -26.30
CA ASP A 105 -3.95 -32.97 -27.45
C ASP A 105 -5.07 -33.99 -27.72
N GLY A 106 -6.19 -33.83 -27.02
CA GLY A 106 -7.36 -34.68 -27.17
C GLY A 106 -8.20 -34.28 -28.37
N TRP A 107 -8.01 -34.97 -29.49
CA TRP A 107 -9.01 -35.29 -30.52
C TRP A 107 -9.73 -34.13 -31.24
N ASP A 108 -9.10 -33.63 -32.30
CA ASP A 108 -9.84 -33.13 -33.47
C ASP A 108 -10.37 -34.34 -34.26
N GLY A 109 -11.56 -34.82 -33.90
CA GLY A 109 -12.30 -35.80 -34.71
C GLY A 109 -12.84 -35.14 -35.99
N PRO A 110 -12.60 -35.73 -37.18
CA PRO A 110 -13.25 -35.29 -38.40
C PRO A 110 -14.69 -35.85 -38.44
N ASP A 111 -15.60 -35.03 -38.97
CA ASP A 111 -17.00 -35.35 -39.32
C ASP A 111 -17.98 -35.32 -38.13
N GLY A 112 -19.08 -34.57 -38.10
CA GLY A 112 -19.73 -33.73 -39.08
C GLY A 112 -21.02 -33.17 -38.46
N ARG A 113 -21.47 -32.03 -38.96
CA ARG A 113 -22.87 -31.55 -38.88
C ARG A 113 -23.54 -31.45 -37.50
N ASP A 114 -22.96 -30.73 -36.54
CA ASP A 114 -23.73 -30.09 -35.46
C ASP A 114 -23.60 -28.56 -35.47
N ARG A 115 -23.98 -27.95 -36.60
CA ARG A 115 -24.09 -26.49 -36.78
C ARG A 115 -25.37 -25.88 -36.20
N ARG A 116 -26.19 -26.62 -35.43
CA ARG A 116 -27.49 -26.12 -34.91
C ARG A 116 -27.66 -26.21 -33.39
N GLY A 117 -26.56 -26.42 -32.67
CA GLY A 117 -26.53 -26.48 -31.20
C GLY A 117 -25.78 -25.35 -30.50
N ARG A 118 -25.33 -24.29 -31.20
CA ARG A 118 -24.78 -23.06 -30.59
C ARG A 118 -25.90 -22.23 -29.95
N ARG A 119 -26.68 -22.86 -29.06
CA ARG A 119 -27.58 -22.20 -28.14
C ARG A 119 -26.71 -21.39 -27.20
N ALA A 120 -26.83 -20.06 -27.34
CA ALA A 120 -26.78 -19.10 -26.25
C ALA A 120 -25.82 -19.48 -25.12
N HIS A 121 -24.51 -19.51 -25.39
CA HIS A 121 -23.58 -19.13 -24.33
C HIS A 121 -23.84 -17.64 -24.10
N GLY A 122 -24.84 -17.38 -23.26
CA GLY A 122 -25.20 -16.04 -22.82
C GLY A 122 -23.89 -15.39 -22.43
N SER A 123 -23.52 -14.33 -23.14
CA SER A 123 -22.27 -13.63 -22.93
C SER A 123 -22.34 -13.07 -21.51
N HIS A 124 -21.80 -13.82 -20.55
CA HIS A 124 -21.70 -13.37 -19.18
C HIS A 124 -20.80 -12.15 -19.21
N ARG A 125 -21.43 -10.96 -19.24
CA ARG A 125 -20.75 -9.67 -19.22
C ARG A 125 -19.79 -9.72 -18.03
N ALA A 126 -18.49 -9.64 -18.31
CA ALA A 126 -17.46 -9.91 -17.32
C ALA A 126 -17.61 -8.94 -16.13
N ARG A 127 -18.05 -9.42 -14.96
CA ARG A 127 -18.45 -8.58 -13.80
C ARG A 127 -17.28 -7.95 -13.03
N TRP A 128 -16.05 -8.09 -13.50
CA TRP A 128 -14.86 -7.61 -12.79
C TRP A 128 -14.83 -6.10 -12.45
N PRO A 129 -15.50 -5.16 -13.16
CA PRO A 129 -15.52 -3.76 -12.70
C PRO A 129 -16.23 -3.58 -11.36
N LEU A 130 -17.18 -4.46 -11.01
CA LEU A 130 -17.82 -4.46 -9.69
C LEU A 130 -16.83 -4.82 -8.58
N ALA A 131 -15.78 -5.59 -8.89
CA ALA A 131 -14.70 -5.83 -7.94
C ALA A 131 -13.91 -4.55 -7.63
N GLY A 132 -13.80 -3.60 -8.58
CA GLY A 132 -13.19 -2.30 -8.32
C GLY A 132 -14.03 -1.42 -7.39
N VAL A 133 -15.35 -1.46 -7.54
CA VAL A 133 -16.28 -0.80 -6.62
C VAL A 133 -16.18 -1.42 -5.22
N ALA A 134 -16.18 -2.75 -5.14
CA ALA A 134 -16.00 -3.45 -3.87
C ALA A 134 -14.66 -3.13 -3.20
N ALA A 135 -13.55 -3.13 -3.96
CA ALA A 135 -12.22 -2.77 -3.46
C ALA A 135 -12.19 -1.33 -2.91
N ALA A 136 -12.82 -0.38 -3.61
CA ALA A 136 -12.88 1.00 -3.15
C ALA A 136 -13.67 1.13 -1.83
N VAL A 137 -14.89 0.58 -1.78
CA VAL A 137 -15.77 0.69 -0.61
C VAL A 137 -15.19 -0.05 0.58
N LEU A 138 -14.80 -1.31 0.41
CA LEU A 138 -14.22 -2.12 1.49
C LEU A 138 -12.85 -1.59 1.90
N GLY A 139 -12.04 -1.06 0.97
CA GLY A 139 -10.78 -0.41 1.28
C GLY A 139 -10.96 0.83 2.15
N ALA A 140 -11.88 1.72 1.77
CA ALA A 140 -12.21 2.89 2.58
C ALA A 140 -12.78 2.50 3.96
N LEU A 141 -13.64 1.48 4.02
CA LEU A 141 -14.15 0.97 5.29
C LEU A 141 -13.04 0.39 6.16
N GLY A 142 -12.16 -0.45 5.62
CA GLY A 142 -11.08 -1.11 6.38
C GLY A 142 -9.97 -0.17 6.84
N SER A 143 -9.62 0.85 6.03
CA SER A 143 -8.56 1.80 6.33
C SER A 143 -9.04 3.04 7.10
N VAL A 144 -10.19 3.62 6.74
CA VAL A 144 -10.64 4.92 7.30
C VAL A 144 -11.69 4.73 8.39
N VAL A 145 -12.77 3.99 8.11
CA VAL A 145 -13.91 3.90 9.05
C VAL A 145 -13.61 2.95 10.21
N LEU A 146 -12.99 1.82 9.89
CA LEU A 146 -12.51 0.82 10.83
C LEU A 146 -11.00 0.95 11.05
N GLY A 147 -10.42 2.07 10.61
CA GLY A 147 -9.10 2.53 10.99
C GLY A 147 -9.03 2.68 12.50
N TRP A 148 -7.92 2.29 13.10
CA TRP A 148 -7.58 2.74 14.45
C TRP A 148 -6.31 3.54 14.32
N ASP A 149 -6.39 4.80 14.75
CA ASP A 149 -5.27 5.71 14.87
C ASP A 149 -5.23 6.10 16.36
N PRO A 150 -4.11 5.87 17.07
CA PRO A 150 -4.03 6.19 18.48
C PRO A 150 -4.27 7.68 18.69
N SER A 151 -5.05 8.01 19.70
CA SER A 151 -5.32 9.42 20.02
C SER A 151 -4.01 10.17 20.33
N GLU A 152 -3.96 11.46 20.00
CA GLU A 152 -2.80 12.30 20.35
C GLU A 152 -2.61 12.36 21.87
N GLU A 153 -3.70 12.33 22.62
CA GLU A 153 -3.68 12.26 24.08
C GLU A 153 -3.03 10.97 24.58
N ALA A 154 -3.45 9.80 24.10
CA ALA A 154 -2.84 8.52 24.49
C ALA A 154 -1.37 8.44 24.07
N THR A 155 -1.04 8.96 22.89
CA THR A 155 0.34 9.03 22.40
C THR A 155 1.21 9.88 23.33
N ARG A 156 0.70 11.02 23.82
CA ARG A 156 1.42 11.87 24.79
C ARG A 156 1.45 11.30 26.20
N ALA A 157 0.41 10.56 26.60
CA ALA A 157 0.31 9.95 27.93
C ALA A 157 1.24 8.73 28.11
N GLY A 158 1.72 8.16 26.99
CA GLY A 158 2.76 7.14 26.96
C GLY A 158 2.23 5.72 26.73
N SER A 159 3.17 4.77 26.64
CA SER A 159 2.93 3.41 26.14
C SER A 159 1.81 2.66 26.86
N ALA A 160 1.67 2.82 28.18
CA ALA A 160 0.66 2.11 28.95
C ALA A 160 -0.77 2.51 28.55
N VAL A 161 -1.01 3.80 28.29
CA VAL A 161 -2.32 4.32 27.87
C VAL A 161 -2.62 3.89 26.44
N LEU A 162 -1.63 3.98 25.55
CA LEU A 162 -1.77 3.53 24.16
C LEU A 162 -2.09 2.03 24.06
N VAL A 163 -1.43 1.19 24.86
CA VAL A 163 -1.69 -0.25 24.90
C VAL A 163 -3.09 -0.56 25.45
N ALA A 164 -3.53 0.18 26.48
CA ALA A 164 -4.90 0.06 26.99
C ALA A 164 -5.93 0.43 25.91
N GLU A 165 -5.73 1.57 25.22
CA GLU A 165 -6.59 2.02 24.11
C GLU A 165 -6.63 0.99 22.97
N ALA A 166 -5.47 0.42 22.58
CA ALA A 166 -5.41 -0.65 21.59
C ALA A 166 -6.23 -1.89 22.00
N GLY A 167 -6.21 -2.23 23.29
CA GLY A 167 -7.03 -3.30 23.86
C GLY A 167 -8.53 -3.03 23.77
N GLU A 168 -8.96 -1.79 24.07
CA GLU A 168 -10.35 -1.36 23.96
C GLU A 168 -10.85 -1.42 22.51
N HIS A 169 -10.00 -1.03 21.55
CA HIS A 169 -10.33 -1.01 20.12
C HIS A 169 -10.04 -2.32 19.39
N ARG A 170 -9.55 -3.36 20.08
CA ARG A 170 -9.08 -4.62 19.48
C ARG A 170 -10.06 -5.24 18.48
N ARG A 171 -11.35 -5.32 18.80
CA ARG A 171 -12.38 -5.91 17.91
C ARG A 171 -12.52 -5.09 16.63
N THR A 172 -12.51 -3.77 16.73
CA THR A 172 -12.58 -2.86 15.58
C THR A 172 -11.35 -3.02 14.69
N ILE A 173 -10.15 -3.08 15.28
CA ILE A 173 -8.89 -3.31 14.55
C ILE A 173 -8.95 -4.62 13.74
N MET A 174 -9.39 -5.71 14.38
CA MET A 174 -9.51 -7.03 13.76
C MET A 174 -10.52 -7.03 12.60
N ILE A 175 -11.72 -6.46 12.80
CA ILE A 175 -12.74 -6.38 11.74
C ILE A 175 -12.23 -5.54 10.58
N GLY A 176 -11.60 -4.38 10.87
CA GLY A 176 -11.01 -3.52 9.86
C GLY A 176 -9.94 -4.22 9.02
N ALA A 177 -9.08 -5.02 9.67
CA ALA A 177 -8.08 -5.83 8.98
C ALA A 177 -8.71 -6.88 8.06
N SER A 178 -9.72 -7.62 8.54
CA SER A 178 -10.43 -8.63 7.74
C SER A 178 -11.17 -8.03 6.54
N VAL A 179 -11.85 -6.89 6.74
CA VAL A 179 -12.48 -6.13 5.64
C VAL A 179 -11.42 -5.68 4.63
N GLY A 180 -10.25 -5.25 5.10
CA GLY A 180 -9.09 -4.92 4.28
C GLY A 180 -8.62 -6.08 3.40
N PHE A 181 -8.51 -7.30 3.93
CA PHE A 181 -8.14 -8.47 3.12
C PHE A 181 -9.16 -8.77 2.01
N VAL A 182 -10.46 -8.65 2.28
CA VAL A 182 -11.49 -8.81 1.25
C VAL A 182 -11.37 -7.73 0.18
N SER A 183 -11.06 -6.49 0.58
CA SER A 183 -10.76 -5.39 -0.34
C SER A 183 -9.58 -5.72 -1.26
N VAL A 184 -8.49 -6.28 -0.72
CA VAL A 184 -7.31 -6.67 -1.51
C VAL A 184 -7.64 -7.74 -2.55
N LEU A 185 -8.45 -8.75 -2.20
CA LEU A 185 -8.89 -9.76 -3.17
C LEU A 185 -9.73 -9.13 -4.30
N ALA A 186 -10.62 -8.20 -3.95
CA ALA A 186 -11.40 -7.47 -4.94
C ALA A 186 -10.50 -6.58 -5.83
N LEU A 187 -9.48 -5.94 -5.26
CA LEU A 187 -8.48 -5.15 -5.99
C LEU A 187 -7.70 -6.02 -6.97
N LEU A 188 -7.33 -7.24 -6.59
CA LEU A 188 -6.62 -8.18 -7.48
C LEU A 188 -7.47 -8.53 -8.71
N VAL A 189 -8.75 -8.85 -8.51
CA VAL A 189 -9.69 -9.14 -9.62
C VAL A 189 -9.86 -7.92 -10.52
N PHE A 190 -10.01 -6.74 -9.93
CA PHE A 190 -10.10 -5.49 -10.67
C PHE A 190 -8.82 -5.22 -11.48
N ALA A 191 -7.65 -5.30 -10.86
CA ALA A 191 -6.35 -5.05 -11.48
C ALA A 191 -6.10 -5.98 -12.67
N ALA A 192 -6.41 -7.27 -12.53
CA ALA A 192 -6.31 -8.24 -13.62
C ALA A 192 -7.23 -7.87 -14.81
N GLY A 193 -8.48 -7.49 -14.52
CA GLY A 193 -9.45 -7.07 -15.53
C GLY A 193 -9.05 -5.77 -16.24
N PHE A 194 -8.62 -4.77 -15.46
CA PHE A 194 -8.27 -3.44 -15.92
C PHE A 194 -6.98 -3.44 -16.76
N THR A 195 -5.94 -4.12 -16.30
CA THR A 195 -4.68 -4.23 -17.05
C THR A 195 -4.82 -5.06 -18.32
N ARG A 196 -5.71 -6.07 -18.34
CA ARG A 196 -6.07 -6.80 -19.57
C ARG A 196 -6.81 -5.91 -20.56
N LEU A 197 -7.73 -5.07 -20.10
CA LEU A 197 -8.41 -4.09 -20.96
C LEU A 197 -7.39 -3.12 -21.58
N ALA A 198 -6.50 -2.57 -20.76
CA ALA A 198 -5.47 -1.64 -21.22
C ALA A 198 -4.51 -2.29 -22.23
N ALA A 199 -4.01 -3.49 -21.94
CA ALA A 199 -3.14 -4.23 -22.86
C ALA A 199 -3.79 -4.51 -24.22
N ARG A 200 -5.10 -4.78 -24.26
CA ARG A 200 -5.82 -5.00 -25.52
C ARG A 200 -5.98 -3.72 -26.34
N ARG A 201 -6.05 -2.56 -25.70
CA ARG A 201 -6.29 -1.27 -26.37
C ARG A 201 -5.00 -0.49 -26.66
N ALA A 202 -3.91 -0.79 -25.96
CA ALA A 202 -2.62 -0.13 -26.12
C ALA A 202 -1.46 -1.13 -25.88
N PRO A 203 -1.31 -2.15 -26.74
CA PRO A 203 -0.34 -3.23 -26.54
C PRO A 203 1.12 -2.74 -26.49
N ASP A 204 1.45 -1.69 -27.25
CA ASP A 204 2.81 -1.17 -27.38
C ASP A 204 3.19 -0.13 -26.30
N SER A 205 2.27 0.16 -25.37
CA SER A 205 2.47 1.21 -24.37
C SER A 205 3.21 0.68 -23.13
N LEU A 206 4.33 1.31 -22.78
CA LEU A 206 5.08 1.03 -21.53
C LEU A 206 4.27 1.31 -20.26
N ALA A 207 3.20 2.12 -20.35
CA ALA A 207 2.32 2.38 -19.23
C ALA A 207 1.54 1.13 -18.79
N VAL A 208 1.32 0.15 -19.68
CA VAL A 208 0.64 -1.11 -19.35
C VAL A 208 1.45 -1.98 -18.39
N PRO A 209 2.71 -2.37 -18.67
CA PRO A 209 3.52 -3.13 -17.73
C PRO A 209 3.80 -2.35 -16.44
N ALA A 210 4.03 -1.03 -16.52
CA ALA A 210 4.18 -0.19 -15.34
C ALA A 210 2.94 -0.26 -14.43
N MET A 211 1.74 -0.10 -15.00
CA MET A 211 0.47 -0.20 -14.25
C MET A 211 0.28 -1.57 -13.59
N ARG A 212 0.69 -2.67 -14.26
CA ARG A 212 0.65 -4.01 -13.65
C ARG A 212 1.56 -4.11 -12.43
N LEU A 213 2.79 -3.61 -12.53
CA LEU A 213 3.74 -3.57 -11.42
C LEU A 213 3.22 -2.69 -10.28
N SER A 214 2.61 -1.55 -10.59
CA SER A 214 2.01 -0.66 -9.59
C SER A 214 0.87 -1.35 -8.82
N PHE A 215 -0.04 -2.05 -9.51
CA PHE A 215 -1.08 -2.84 -8.83
C PHE A 215 -0.51 -3.99 -8.01
N ALA A 216 0.50 -4.71 -8.51
CA ALA A 216 1.15 -5.77 -7.76
C ALA A 216 1.80 -5.23 -6.48
N GLY A 217 2.47 -4.08 -6.56
CA GLY A 217 3.01 -3.37 -5.41
C GLY A 217 1.92 -2.96 -4.42
N ALA A 218 0.80 -2.41 -4.88
CA ALA A 218 -0.34 -2.09 -4.01
C ALA A 218 -0.86 -3.31 -3.26
N VAL A 219 -1.10 -4.42 -3.99
CA VAL A 219 -1.59 -5.67 -3.38
C VAL A 219 -0.61 -6.18 -2.32
N GLY A 220 0.69 -6.21 -2.62
CA GLY A 220 1.72 -6.64 -1.65
C GLY A 220 1.75 -5.75 -0.40
N CYS A 221 1.80 -4.43 -0.58
CA CYS A 221 1.81 -3.49 0.53
C CYS A 221 0.53 -3.55 1.37
N LEU A 222 -0.64 -3.73 0.75
CA LEU A 222 -1.91 -3.81 1.47
C LEU A 222 -2.05 -5.13 2.23
N LEU A 223 -1.63 -6.27 1.65
CA LEU A 223 -1.56 -7.55 2.38
C LEU A 223 -0.67 -7.41 3.62
N PHE A 224 0.49 -6.77 3.46
CA PHE A 224 1.40 -6.52 4.58
C PHE A 224 0.78 -5.59 5.63
N GLY A 225 0.22 -4.45 5.22
CA GLY A 225 -0.40 -3.48 6.12
C GLY A 225 -1.60 -4.05 6.91
N PHE A 226 -2.52 -4.75 6.24
CA PHE A 226 -3.64 -5.40 6.92
C PHE A 226 -3.20 -6.63 7.73
N GLY A 227 -2.13 -7.30 7.34
CA GLY A 227 -1.48 -8.34 8.15
C GLY A 227 -0.94 -7.80 9.47
N LEU A 228 -0.21 -6.67 9.45
CA LEU A 228 0.25 -5.99 10.66
C LEU A 228 -0.91 -5.54 11.54
N LYS A 229 -2.03 -5.11 10.94
CA LYS A 229 -3.25 -4.76 11.68
C LYS A 229 -3.85 -5.97 12.42
N HIS A 230 -3.83 -7.16 11.81
CA HIS A 230 -4.19 -8.39 12.50
C HIS A 230 -3.21 -8.76 13.62
N ALA A 231 -1.90 -8.63 13.38
CA ALA A 231 -0.88 -8.87 14.41
C ALA A 231 -1.07 -7.94 15.62
N LEU A 232 -1.34 -6.65 15.37
CA LEU A 232 -1.69 -5.68 16.41
C LEU A 232 -2.93 -6.11 17.20
N ALA A 233 -4.01 -6.53 16.54
CA ALA A 233 -5.20 -7.02 17.23
C ALA A 233 -4.95 -8.31 18.02
N GLY A 234 -4.03 -9.16 17.55
CA GLY A 234 -3.60 -10.36 18.25
C GLY A 234 -2.77 -10.06 19.49
N GLY A 235 -1.85 -9.09 19.41
CA GLY A 235 -0.95 -8.69 20.50
C GLY A 235 -1.53 -7.70 21.51
N ALA A 236 -2.56 -6.94 21.13
CA ALA A 236 -3.24 -6.02 22.05
C ALA A 236 -3.89 -6.77 23.24
N PRO A 237 -4.10 -6.11 24.40
CA PRO A 237 -4.70 -6.73 25.58
C PRO A 237 -6.00 -7.52 25.28
N GLY A 238 -6.05 -8.75 25.75
CA GLY A 238 -7.14 -9.70 25.50
C GLY A 238 -7.13 -10.36 24.11
N GLY A 239 -6.16 -10.02 23.25
CA GLY A 239 -5.87 -10.69 21.99
C GLY A 239 -5.38 -12.13 22.17
N ILE A 240 -5.51 -12.93 21.12
CA ILE A 240 -5.13 -14.36 21.15
C ILE A 240 -3.63 -14.57 21.38
N ASP A 241 -2.84 -13.59 20.96
CA ASP A 241 -1.38 -13.60 21.00
C ASP A 241 -0.83 -12.60 22.02
N ALA A 242 -1.66 -12.05 22.92
CA ALA A 242 -1.27 -10.97 23.82
C ALA A 242 -0.04 -11.32 24.70
N GLY A 243 0.15 -12.61 25.01
CA GLY A 243 1.32 -13.08 25.76
C GLY A 243 2.64 -13.12 24.96
N PHE A 244 2.59 -13.00 23.63
CA PHE A 244 3.78 -13.00 22.76
C PHE A 244 4.35 -11.61 22.52
N TYR A 245 3.61 -10.56 22.85
CA TYR A 245 3.99 -9.18 22.58
C TYR A 245 4.23 -8.42 23.89
N THR A 246 5.30 -7.65 23.92
CA THR A 246 5.52 -6.65 24.98
C THR A 246 4.66 -5.42 24.71
N ASN A 247 4.47 -4.58 25.73
CA ASN A 247 3.80 -3.28 25.57
C ASN A 247 4.49 -2.41 24.51
N THR A 248 5.82 -2.46 24.44
CA THR A 248 6.62 -1.75 23.43
C THR A 248 6.33 -2.27 22.02
N ASP A 249 6.17 -3.59 21.85
CA ASP A 249 5.85 -4.16 20.53
C ASP A 249 4.48 -3.71 20.03
N VAL A 250 3.47 -3.69 20.92
CA VAL A 250 2.11 -3.21 20.61
C VAL A 250 2.13 -1.72 20.26
N GLU A 251 2.91 -0.91 20.97
CA GLU A 251 3.09 0.51 20.65
C GLU A 251 3.71 0.72 19.27
N VAL A 252 4.83 0.06 18.97
CA VAL A 252 5.50 0.16 17.67
C VAL A 252 4.59 -0.33 16.55
N LEU A 253 3.89 -1.45 16.74
CA LEU A 253 2.91 -1.94 15.78
C LEU A 253 1.76 -0.96 15.58
N GLY A 254 1.25 -0.35 16.65
CA GLY A 254 0.19 0.66 16.56
C GLY A 254 0.58 1.88 15.74
N LEU A 255 1.80 2.39 15.95
CA LEU A 255 2.36 3.48 15.16
C LEU A 255 2.57 3.06 13.70
N ILE A 256 3.12 1.87 13.43
CA ILE A 256 3.34 1.43 12.04
C ILE A 256 2.00 1.21 11.32
N VAL A 257 1.03 0.55 11.95
CA VAL A 257 -0.28 0.23 11.35
C VAL A 257 -1.05 1.50 11.01
N SER A 258 -1.07 2.49 11.90
CA SER A 258 -1.75 3.78 11.65
C SER A 258 -1.24 4.47 10.39
N GLN A 259 0.06 4.37 10.09
CA GLN A 259 0.64 4.98 8.89
C GLN A 259 0.49 4.08 7.65
N MET A 260 0.78 2.78 7.80
CA MET A 260 0.81 1.83 6.69
C MET A 260 -0.54 1.57 6.06
N GLN A 261 -1.64 1.65 6.83
CA GLN A 261 -2.99 1.44 6.28
C GLN A 261 -3.40 2.50 5.22
N TYR A 262 -2.72 3.66 5.20
CA TYR A 262 -2.88 4.69 4.18
C TYR A 262 -1.78 4.65 3.12
N ALA A 263 -0.51 4.48 3.54
CA ALA A 263 0.63 4.47 2.62
C ALA A 263 0.64 3.24 1.69
N ALA A 264 0.06 2.11 2.10
CA ALA A 264 -0.01 0.91 1.27
C ALA A 264 -0.77 1.11 -0.06
N TRP A 265 -1.58 2.18 -0.17
CA TRP A 265 -2.34 2.52 -1.37
C TRP A 265 -1.53 3.22 -2.47
N TRP A 266 -0.24 3.51 -2.26
CA TRP A 266 0.61 4.19 -3.24
C TRP A 266 0.70 3.52 -4.60
N GLY A 267 0.65 2.18 -4.64
CA GLY A 267 0.63 1.47 -5.92
C GLY A 267 -0.64 1.74 -6.74
N VAL A 268 -1.77 2.07 -6.12
CA VAL A 268 -3.00 2.47 -6.84
C VAL A 268 -2.84 3.88 -7.41
N ILE A 269 -2.19 4.79 -6.69
CA ILE A 269 -1.88 6.15 -7.17
C ILE A 269 -0.90 6.10 -8.36
N ALA A 270 0.12 5.24 -8.30
CA ALA A 270 1.01 5.02 -9.44
C ALA A 270 0.27 4.42 -10.66
N ALA A 271 -0.68 3.50 -10.42
CA ALA A 271 -1.55 2.97 -11.47
C ALA A 271 -2.46 4.07 -12.07
N ALA A 272 -2.93 5.03 -11.26
CA ALA A 272 -3.69 6.19 -11.74
C ALA A 272 -2.86 7.06 -12.69
N ALA A 273 -1.61 7.34 -12.37
CA ALA A 273 -0.71 8.07 -13.26
C ALA A 273 -0.51 7.33 -14.60
N CYS A 274 -0.33 6.00 -14.56
CA CYS A 274 -0.25 5.19 -15.78
C CYS A 274 -1.55 5.24 -16.60
N ALA A 275 -2.70 5.18 -15.93
CA ALA A 275 -4.00 5.26 -16.58
C ALA A 275 -4.22 6.62 -17.26
N ALA A 276 -3.76 7.72 -16.65
CA ALA A 276 -3.78 9.04 -17.28
C ALA A 276 -3.01 9.04 -18.61
N VAL A 277 -1.78 8.50 -18.62
CA VAL A 277 -0.96 8.38 -19.84
C VAL A 277 -1.71 7.56 -20.90
N LEU A 278 -2.29 6.42 -20.52
CA LEU A 278 -3.05 5.56 -21.44
C LEU A 278 -4.28 6.27 -22.03
N VAL A 279 -4.97 7.09 -21.24
CA VAL A 279 -6.13 7.87 -21.72
C VAL A 279 -5.69 8.95 -22.71
N PHE A 280 -4.67 9.74 -22.38
CA PHE A 280 -4.28 10.88 -23.22
C PHE A 280 -3.50 10.45 -24.47
N ALA A 281 -2.58 9.48 -24.36
CA ALA A 281 -1.77 9.04 -25.47
C ALA A 281 -2.50 8.03 -26.39
N HIS A 282 -3.31 7.13 -25.81
CA HIS A 282 -3.87 6.00 -26.56
C HIS A 282 -5.42 5.96 -26.55
N ARG A 283 -6.09 6.93 -25.90
CA ARG A 283 -7.56 7.00 -25.82
C ARG A 283 -8.22 5.70 -25.35
N VAL A 284 -7.55 4.99 -24.44
CA VAL A 284 -7.99 3.68 -23.92
C VAL A 284 -9.33 3.79 -23.18
N LEU A 285 -9.59 4.93 -22.54
CA LEU A 285 -10.81 5.25 -21.78
C LEU A 285 -11.21 6.72 -22.03
N PRO A 286 -12.41 7.16 -21.60
CA PRO A 286 -12.85 8.55 -21.77
C PRO A 286 -11.89 9.58 -21.17
N THR A 287 -11.77 10.74 -21.83
CA THR A 287 -10.85 11.83 -21.43
C THR A 287 -11.10 12.35 -20.03
N TRP A 288 -12.37 12.44 -19.59
CA TRP A 288 -12.70 12.87 -18.22
C TRP A 288 -12.04 11.99 -17.16
N PHE A 289 -11.93 10.68 -17.41
CA PHE A 289 -11.27 9.75 -16.48
C PHE A 289 -9.75 9.96 -16.46
N GLY A 290 -9.17 10.32 -17.61
CA GLY A 290 -7.76 10.76 -17.68
C GLY A 290 -7.51 12.00 -16.82
N VAL A 291 -8.38 13.00 -16.88
CA VAL A 291 -8.28 14.22 -16.05
C VAL A 291 -8.37 13.89 -14.56
N VAL A 292 -9.38 13.09 -14.14
CA VAL A 292 -9.51 12.63 -12.75
C VAL A 292 -8.24 11.90 -12.30
N SER A 293 -7.68 11.04 -13.14
CA SER A 293 -6.47 10.29 -12.82
C SER A 293 -5.25 11.18 -12.63
N VAL A 294 -5.05 12.20 -13.49
CA VAL A 294 -3.98 13.20 -13.32
C VAL A 294 -4.15 13.97 -12.04
N VAL A 295 -5.34 14.53 -11.79
CA VAL A 295 -5.59 15.38 -10.62
C VAL A 295 -5.32 14.61 -9.33
N LEU A 296 -5.90 13.42 -9.18
CA LEU A 296 -5.73 12.63 -7.96
C LEU A 296 -4.27 12.18 -7.76
N ALA A 297 -3.59 11.76 -8.84
CA ALA A 297 -2.18 11.38 -8.75
C ALA A 297 -1.29 12.57 -8.39
N THR A 298 -1.48 13.72 -9.05
CA THR A 298 -0.72 14.95 -8.79
C THR A 298 -0.94 15.46 -7.37
N VAL A 299 -2.18 15.48 -6.86
CA VAL A 299 -2.46 15.89 -5.48
C VAL A 299 -1.75 14.98 -4.49
N SER A 300 -1.83 13.66 -4.69
CA SER A 300 -1.17 12.70 -3.78
C SER A 300 0.35 12.83 -3.79
N ILE A 301 0.96 12.91 -4.99
CA ILE A 301 2.40 13.07 -5.18
C ILE A 301 2.86 14.41 -4.60
N GLY A 302 2.14 15.49 -4.90
CA GLY A 302 2.42 16.83 -4.40
C GLY A 302 2.35 16.92 -2.87
N ALA A 303 1.33 16.34 -2.24
CA ALA A 303 1.22 16.30 -0.78
C ALA A 303 2.39 15.54 -0.13
N THR A 304 2.85 14.47 -0.77
CA THR A 304 3.96 13.64 -0.26
C THR A 304 5.29 14.35 -0.41
N LEU A 305 5.57 14.90 -1.59
CA LEU A 305 6.84 15.57 -1.86
C LEU A 305 6.91 16.95 -1.18
N GLY A 306 5.79 17.67 -1.10
CA GLY A 306 5.75 19.03 -0.58
C GLY A 306 5.63 19.10 0.94
N VAL A 307 4.90 18.16 1.57
CA VAL A 307 4.59 18.21 3.01
C VAL A 307 5.02 16.95 3.76
N GLY A 308 5.52 15.93 3.06
CA GLY A 308 5.87 14.65 3.70
C GLY A 308 4.63 13.88 4.17
N LEU A 309 3.48 14.06 3.50
CA LEU A 309 2.20 13.43 3.87
C LEU A 309 1.83 12.28 2.91
N PRO A 310 2.38 11.07 3.10
CA PRO A 310 2.11 9.92 2.24
C PRO A 310 0.66 9.39 2.38
N TYR A 311 -0.08 9.82 3.41
CA TYR A 311 -1.41 9.30 3.75
C TYR A 311 -2.50 9.66 2.75
N SER A 312 -2.28 10.71 1.95
CA SER A 312 -3.21 11.14 0.90
C SER A 312 -3.59 10.00 -0.05
N ALA A 313 -2.66 9.06 -0.29
CA ALA A 313 -2.92 7.90 -1.13
C ALA A 313 -4.08 7.04 -0.61
N GLY A 314 -4.17 6.82 0.70
CA GLY A 314 -5.24 6.03 1.32
C GLY A 314 -6.63 6.65 1.18
N LEU A 315 -6.70 7.98 1.05
CA LEU A 315 -7.96 8.70 0.84
C LEU A 315 -8.34 8.78 -0.65
N LEU A 316 -7.35 9.04 -1.52
CA LEU A 316 -7.60 9.27 -2.94
C LEU A 316 -7.71 7.99 -3.77
N ALA A 317 -7.04 6.90 -3.36
CA ALA A 317 -7.07 5.64 -4.09
C ALA A 317 -8.48 5.01 -4.18
N PRO A 318 -9.29 4.93 -3.10
CA PRO A 318 -10.68 4.48 -3.19
C PRO A 318 -11.52 5.33 -4.17
N VAL A 319 -11.37 6.65 -4.14
CA VAL A 319 -12.07 7.56 -5.06
C VAL A 319 -11.67 7.28 -6.51
N TRP A 320 -10.39 7.09 -6.77
CA TRP A 320 -9.90 6.74 -8.10
C TRP A 320 -10.43 5.37 -8.58
N LEU A 321 -10.45 4.35 -7.72
CA LEU A 321 -10.98 3.01 -8.05
C LEU A 321 -12.47 3.05 -8.41
N LEU A 322 -13.28 3.86 -7.71
CA LEU A 322 -14.68 4.09 -8.06
C LEU A 322 -14.79 4.73 -9.45
N ALA A 323 -14.04 5.80 -9.69
CA ALA A 323 -14.04 6.49 -10.98
C ALA A 323 -13.61 5.55 -12.13
N ALA A 324 -12.58 4.74 -11.92
CA ALA A 324 -12.09 3.77 -12.90
C ALA A 324 -13.14 2.69 -13.20
N SER A 325 -13.82 2.19 -12.17
CA SER A 325 -14.89 1.21 -12.31
C SER A 325 -16.07 1.76 -13.13
N VAL A 326 -16.50 3.00 -12.84
CA VAL A 326 -17.55 3.70 -13.59
C VAL A 326 -17.13 3.95 -15.05
N ALA A 327 -15.90 4.40 -15.27
CA ALA A 327 -15.37 4.64 -16.62
C ALA A 327 -15.38 3.37 -17.48
N VAL A 328 -14.98 2.23 -16.90
CA VAL A 328 -14.99 0.93 -17.59
C VAL A 328 -16.40 0.44 -17.85
N LEU A 329 -17.33 0.58 -16.88
CA LEU A 329 -18.72 0.16 -17.06
C LEU A 329 -19.37 0.94 -18.22
N ARG A 330 -19.21 2.27 -18.23
CA ARG A 330 -19.76 3.11 -19.32
C ARG A 330 -19.12 2.81 -20.67
N ALA A 331 -17.82 2.56 -20.72
CA ALA A 331 -17.12 2.26 -21.98
C ALA A 331 -17.54 0.93 -22.62
N ARG A 332 -18.28 0.07 -21.91
CA ARG A 332 -18.83 -1.18 -22.45
C ARG A 332 -20.21 -1.02 -23.05
N ASP A 333 -20.99 -0.06 -22.55
CA ASP A 333 -22.34 0.19 -23.07
C ASP A 333 -22.30 0.87 -24.45
N SER A 334 -21.14 1.43 -24.82
CA SER A 334 -20.89 2.03 -26.14
C SER A 334 -20.34 1.06 -27.19
N GLN A 335 -20.13 -0.22 -26.86
CA GLN A 335 -19.65 -1.26 -27.79
C GLN A 335 -20.77 -2.22 -28.15
#